data_AF-A0AAV5G5F4-F1
#
_entry.id   AF-A0AAV5G5F4-F1
#
_cell.length_a   1.000
_cell.length_b   1.000
_cell.length_c   1.000
_cell.angle_alpha   90.00
_cell.angle_beta   90.00
_cell.angle_gamma   90.00
#
_symmetry.space_group_name_H-M   'P 1'
#
loop_
_entity.id
_entity.type
_entity.pdbx_description
1 polymer ?
#
loop_
_entity_poly.entity_id
_entity_poly.type
_entity_poly.pdbx_seq_one_letter_code
_entity_poly.pdbx_strand_id
1 'polypeptide(L)'
;MDFFGPRPDSALVELAQTAQADAKESEDSSYAQLRRTQSEELFAEINRLCGLEEDGQVPETCVIDDTDPAGPAGSREDAVAQLVELAEKAPEDSRPLLIDQAIALADGNAALPETPDEDMLGEARGLLEFEYSTVYGLDVAEAHGADVDTVAHEELIVQLQEFIGEDAPVADPAYTATWPDDSTAQEFADELVQSSRDSFEAAAVTAQDSQWRSWLIHAAAKL
;
A
#
# COMPACT_ATOMS: atom_id res chain seq x y z
N MET A 1 -1.57 32.40 24.45
CA MET A 1 -1.33 31.29 25.40
C MET A 1 -1.00 30.10 24.55
N ASP A 2 0.20 29.51 24.70
CA ASP A 2 0.45 28.20 24.11
C ASP A 2 -0.43 27.21 24.88
N PHE A 3 -1.40 26.62 24.19
CA PHE A 3 -2.15 25.49 24.74
C PHE A 3 -1.19 24.29 24.79
N PHE A 4 -0.90 23.84 26.01
CA PHE A 4 -0.19 22.59 26.25
C PHE A 4 -1.17 21.44 25.99
N GLY A 5 -0.81 20.53 25.07
CA GLY A 5 -1.64 19.36 24.71
C GLY A 5 -1.16 18.70 23.42
N PRO A 6 -1.56 17.45 23.15
CA PRO A 6 -1.30 16.82 21.85
C PRO A 6 -1.97 17.63 20.74
N ARG A 7 -1.33 17.65 19.57
CA ARG A 7 -1.83 18.32 18.37
C ARG A 7 -2.02 17.29 17.27
N PRO A 8 -3.00 17.48 16.38
CA PRO A 8 -3.21 16.55 15.29
C PRO A 8 -2.01 16.63 14.35
N ASP A 9 -1.61 15.49 13.80
CA ASP A 9 -0.54 15.45 12.81
C ASP A 9 -1.01 16.14 11.52
N SER A 10 -0.27 17.16 11.07
CA SER A 10 -0.71 17.99 9.95
C SER A 10 -0.77 17.24 8.62
N ALA A 11 0.07 16.22 8.41
CA ALA A 11 0.04 15.43 7.19
C ALA A 11 -1.23 14.57 7.16
N LEU A 12 -1.61 13.96 8.28
CA LEU A 12 -2.85 13.21 8.38
C LEU A 12 -4.09 14.11 8.24
N VAL A 13 -4.08 15.31 8.83
CA VAL A 13 -5.19 16.28 8.66
C VAL A 13 -5.37 16.64 7.19
N GLU A 14 -4.27 16.94 6.50
CA GLU A 14 -4.29 17.27 5.07
C GLU A 14 -4.90 16.13 4.25
N LEU A 15 -4.43 14.90 4.44
CA LEU A 15 -4.96 13.71 3.75
C LEU A 15 -6.45 13.49 4.04
N ALA A 16 -6.86 13.61 5.30
CA ALA A 16 -8.24 13.38 5.71
C ALA A 16 -9.19 14.40 5.04
N GLN A 17 -8.77 15.66 4.99
CA GLN A 17 -9.53 16.74 4.39
C GLN A 17 -9.57 16.63 2.86
N THR A 18 -8.46 16.31 2.19
CA THR A 18 -8.44 16.08 0.74
C THR A 18 -9.31 14.89 0.35
N ALA A 19 -9.24 13.77 1.08
CA ALA A 19 -10.11 12.62 0.85
C ALA A 19 -11.61 12.97 1.03
N GLN A 20 -11.93 13.85 1.98
CA GLN A 20 -13.29 14.34 2.15
C GLN A 20 -13.74 15.26 0.98
N ALA A 21 -12.85 16.09 0.45
CA ALA A 21 -13.12 16.93 -0.74
C ALA A 21 -13.39 16.05 -1.96
N ASP A 22 -12.51 15.08 -2.24
CA ASP A 22 -12.64 14.12 -3.34
C ASP A 22 -13.99 13.36 -3.27
N ALA A 23 -14.38 12.94 -2.07
CA ALA A 23 -15.63 12.23 -1.82
C ALA A 23 -16.90 13.07 -2.02
N LYS A 24 -16.80 14.41 -1.96
CA LYS A 24 -17.92 15.34 -2.14
C LYS A 24 -18.05 15.80 -3.60
N GLU A 25 -16.93 16.01 -4.28
CA GLU A 25 -16.89 16.63 -5.61
C GLU A 25 -16.85 15.62 -6.76
N SER A 26 -16.44 14.37 -6.51
CA SER A 26 -16.37 13.37 -7.59
C SER A 26 -17.74 12.89 -8.06
N GLU A 27 -17.89 12.76 -9.38
CA GLU A 27 -19.04 12.14 -10.02
C GLU A 27 -18.96 10.60 -10.08
N ASP A 28 -17.77 10.03 -9.85
CA ASP A 28 -17.57 8.59 -9.75
C ASP A 28 -17.96 8.12 -8.34
N SER A 29 -19.11 7.44 -8.25
CA SER A 29 -19.66 6.95 -6.99
C SER A 29 -18.74 5.97 -6.24
N SER A 30 -17.96 5.15 -6.95
CA SER A 30 -17.09 4.16 -6.28
C SER A 30 -15.86 4.86 -5.69
N TYR A 31 -15.23 5.74 -6.47
CA TYR A 31 -14.14 6.58 -5.99
C TYR A 31 -14.59 7.46 -4.82
N ALA A 32 -15.75 8.11 -4.94
CA ALA A 32 -16.29 8.96 -3.88
C ALA A 32 -16.58 8.19 -2.58
N GLN A 33 -17.02 6.93 -2.69
CA GLN A 33 -17.25 6.07 -1.53
C GLN A 33 -15.95 5.61 -0.88
N LEU A 34 -14.96 5.23 -1.70
CA LEU A 34 -13.63 4.86 -1.22
C LEU A 34 -12.98 6.04 -0.48
N ARG A 35 -12.93 7.23 -1.09
CA ARG A 35 -12.35 8.43 -0.47
C ARG A 35 -13.08 8.87 0.80
N ARG A 36 -14.40 8.63 0.90
CA ARG A 36 -15.13 8.85 2.16
C ARG A 36 -14.65 7.93 3.27
N THR A 37 -14.52 6.64 2.97
CA THR A 37 -14.02 5.63 3.93
C THR A 37 -12.61 5.98 4.39
N GLN A 38 -11.74 6.33 3.44
CA GLN A 38 -10.35 6.73 3.73
C GLN A 38 -10.28 7.97 4.61
N SER A 39 -11.12 8.98 4.36
CA SER A 39 -11.22 10.18 5.20
C SER A 39 -11.62 9.82 6.65
N GLU A 40 -12.62 8.95 6.82
CA GLU A 40 -13.08 8.49 8.14
C GLU A 40 -11.98 7.74 8.90
N GLU A 41 -11.24 6.86 8.23
CA GLU A 41 -10.09 6.15 8.80
C GLU A 41 -8.95 7.09 9.22
N LEU A 42 -8.63 8.08 8.39
CA LEU A 42 -7.60 9.06 8.70
C LEU A 42 -7.97 9.92 9.92
N PHE A 43 -9.24 10.34 10.03
CA PHE A 43 -9.72 11.03 11.24
C PHE A 43 -9.68 10.12 12.48
N ALA A 44 -10.00 8.84 12.33
CA ALA A 44 -9.86 7.87 13.42
C ALA A 44 -8.39 7.71 13.85
N GLU A 45 -7.45 7.69 12.91
CA GLU A 45 -6.02 7.58 13.17
C GLU A 45 -5.46 8.84 13.86
N ILE A 46 -5.89 10.03 13.44
CA ILE A 46 -5.56 11.29 14.14
C ILE A 46 -6.04 11.22 15.60
N ASN A 47 -7.27 10.79 15.83
CA ASN A 47 -7.81 10.64 17.19
C ASN A 47 -7.02 9.61 18.01
N ARG A 48 -6.61 8.49 17.40
CA ARG A 48 -5.75 7.48 18.04
C ARG A 48 -4.43 8.07 18.51
N LEU A 49 -3.77 8.87 17.66
CA LEU A 49 -2.49 9.51 17.98
C LEU A 49 -2.61 10.58 19.04
N CYS A 50 -3.70 11.36 19.03
CA CYS A 50 -3.96 12.36 20.05
C CYS A 50 -4.32 11.75 21.42
N GLY A 51 -4.78 10.50 21.42
CA GLY A 51 -5.25 9.82 22.61
C GLY A 51 -6.59 10.37 23.11
N LEU A 52 -7.05 9.81 24.24
CA LEU A 52 -8.30 10.20 24.89
C LEU A 52 -8.00 10.77 26.27
N GLU A 53 -8.81 11.75 26.69
CA GLU A 53 -8.86 12.26 28.05
C GLU A 53 -9.54 11.28 29.01
N GLU A 54 -9.55 11.58 30.31
CA GLU A 54 -10.12 10.71 31.35
C GLU A 54 -11.62 10.42 31.16
N ASP A 55 -12.34 11.29 30.46
CA ASP A 55 -13.76 11.13 30.14
C ASP A 55 -14.00 10.37 28.82
N GLY A 56 -12.94 9.95 28.14
CA GLY A 56 -12.98 9.22 26.87
C GLY A 56 -13.12 10.11 25.64
N GLN A 57 -13.01 11.44 25.76
CA GLN A 57 -13.06 12.38 24.63
C GLN A 57 -11.66 12.69 24.08
N VAL A 58 -11.59 13.10 22.82
CA VAL A 58 -10.34 13.60 22.22
C VAL A 58 -10.03 14.98 22.81
N PRO A 59 -8.78 15.30 23.16
CA PRO A 59 -8.41 16.61 23.70
C PRO A 59 -8.84 17.77 22.79
N GLU A 60 -9.31 18.88 23.39
CA GLU A 60 -9.77 20.07 22.62
C GLU A 60 -8.70 20.60 21.65
N THR A 61 -7.41 20.43 21.99
CA THR A 61 -6.28 20.84 21.14
C THR A 61 -6.09 19.98 19.89
N CYS A 62 -6.81 18.87 19.79
CA CYS A 62 -6.82 17.95 18.65
C CYS A 62 -8.14 17.91 17.88
N VAL A 63 -9.14 18.71 18.29
CA VAL A 63 -10.38 18.86 17.53
C VAL A 63 -10.07 19.52 16.18
N ILE A 64 -10.42 18.83 15.11
CA ILE A 64 -10.32 19.33 13.73
C ILE A 64 -11.72 19.74 13.28
N ASP A 65 -11.81 20.89 12.60
CA ASP A 65 -13.04 21.28 11.90
C ASP A 65 -13.11 20.48 10.59
N ASP A 66 -14.05 19.53 10.54
CA ASP A 66 -14.31 18.65 9.40
C ASP A 66 -15.48 19.16 8.51
N THR A 67 -16.02 20.33 8.83
CA THR A 67 -17.21 20.87 8.16
C THR A 67 -16.87 21.58 6.84
N ASP A 68 -15.61 21.99 6.66
CA ASP A 68 -15.09 22.63 5.45
C ASP A 68 -13.77 21.97 5.00
N PRO A 69 -13.81 20.97 4.10
CA PRO A 69 -12.59 20.29 3.66
C PRO A 69 -11.66 21.25 2.95
N ALA A 70 -10.36 21.16 3.27
CA ALA A 70 -9.36 22.00 2.66
C ALA A 70 -9.05 21.56 1.22
N GLY A 71 -9.12 22.52 0.29
CA GLY A 71 -8.59 22.40 -1.06
C GLY A 71 -9.56 21.86 -2.12
N PRO A 72 -9.21 21.99 -3.41
CA PRO A 72 -9.99 21.41 -4.50
C PRO A 72 -9.85 19.89 -4.51
N ALA A 73 -10.88 19.17 -4.98
CA ALA A 73 -10.75 17.74 -5.25
C ALA A 73 -9.69 17.46 -6.33
N GLY A 74 -8.97 16.36 -6.14
CA GLY A 74 -7.96 15.84 -7.06
C GLY A 74 -8.44 14.64 -7.86
N SER A 75 -7.63 14.25 -8.85
CA SER A 75 -7.78 12.95 -9.52
C SER A 75 -7.34 11.81 -8.59
N ARG A 76 -7.64 10.56 -8.99
CA ARG A 76 -7.18 9.36 -8.27
C ARG A 76 -5.66 9.31 -8.24
N GLU A 77 -5.02 9.68 -9.34
CA GLU A 77 -3.56 9.74 -9.49
C GLU A 77 -2.97 10.80 -8.55
N ASP A 78 -3.62 11.96 -8.41
CA ASP A 78 -3.19 13.00 -7.46
C ASP A 78 -3.30 12.49 -6.01
N ALA A 79 -4.37 11.75 -5.68
CA ALA A 79 -4.56 11.18 -4.34
C ALA A 79 -3.49 10.14 -3.99
N VAL A 80 -3.12 9.25 -4.93
CA VAL A 80 -2.00 8.29 -4.73
C VAL A 80 -0.69 9.05 -4.52
N ALA A 81 -0.39 10.04 -5.36
CA ALA A 81 0.84 10.83 -5.24
C ALA A 81 0.93 11.55 -3.89
N GLN A 82 -0.18 12.12 -3.40
CA GLN A 82 -0.22 12.80 -2.11
C GLN A 82 -0.01 11.81 -0.94
N LEU A 83 -0.61 10.61 -0.99
CA LEU A 83 -0.39 9.58 0.02
C LEU A 83 1.07 9.13 0.06
N VAL A 84 1.70 8.93 -1.10
CA VAL A 84 3.13 8.56 -1.21
C VAL A 84 4.03 9.65 -0.63
N GLU A 85 3.78 10.92 -0.95
CA GLU A 85 4.56 12.06 -0.46
C GLU A 85 4.42 12.23 1.05
N LEU A 86 3.19 12.13 1.57
CA LEU A 86 2.91 12.40 2.98
C LEU A 86 3.22 11.20 3.88
N ALA A 87 3.35 9.98 3.36
CA ALA A 87 3.77 8.81 4.13
C ALA A 87 5.13 8.99 4.83
N GLU A 88 6.08 9.70 4.22
CA GLU A 88 7.37 10.00 4.86
C GLU A 88 7.25 10.95 6.05
N LYS A 89 6.34 11.91 5.94
CA LYS A 89 6.14 12.99 6.91
C LYS A 89 5.22 12.57 8.05
N ALA A 90 4.35 11.59 7.80
CA ALA A 90 3.43 11.04 8.78
C ALA A 90 4.17 10.25 9.88
N PRO A 91 3.56 10.11 11.07
CA PRO A 91 4.07 9.23 12.12
C PRO A 91 4.26 7.80 11.60
N GLU A 92 5.34 7.13 12.05
CA GLU A 92 5.69 5.79 11.56
C GLU A 92 4.54 4.78 11.74
N ASP A 93 3.86 4.83 12.89
CA ASP A 93 2.71 3.97 13.19
C ASP A 93 1.51 4.16 12.25
N SER A 94 1.42 5.30 11.56
CA SER A 94 0.34 5.62 10.63
C SER A 94 0.67 5.27 9.18
N ARG A 95 1.94 4.98 8.86
CA ARG A 95 2.37 4.64 7.49
C ARG A 95 1.62 3.45 6.91
N PRO A 96 1.39 2.33 7.63
CA PRO A 96 0.61 1.21 7.09
C PRO A 96 -0.76 1.62 6.56
N LEU A 97 -1.49 2.47 7.29
CA LEU A 97 -2.78 2.99 6.84
C LEU A 97 -2.64 3.78 5.53
N LEU A 98 -1.63 4.65 5.43
CA LEU A 98 -1.43 5.47 4.24
C LEU A 98 -1.05 4.63 3.01
N ILE A 99 -0.25 3.58 3.20
CA ILE A 99 0.13 2.66 2.12
C ILE A 99 -1.07 1.84 1.67
N ASP A 100 -1.86 1.26 2.59
CA ASP A 100 -3.06 0.51 2.23
C ASP A 100 -4.06 1.38 1.44
N GLN A 101 -4.28 2.61 1.89
CA GLN A 101 -5.12 3.57 1.17
C GLN A 101 -4.57 3.92 -0.22
N ALA A 102 -3.24 3.99 -0.38
CA ALA A 102 -2.60 4.25 -1.66
C ALA A 102 -2.74 3.06 -2.60
N ILE A 103 -2.57 1.83 -2.10
CA ILE A 103 -2.75 0.58 -2.87
C ILE A 103 -4.20 0.47 -3.36
N ALA A 104 -5.18 0.75 -2.50
CA ALA A 104 -6.60 0.72 -2.88
C ALA A 104 -6.97 1.75 -3.97
N LEU A 105 -6.15 2.78 -4.16
CA LEU A 105 -6.34 3.81 -5.18
C LEU A 105 -5.44 3.62 -6.41
N ALA A 106 -4.32 2.94 -6.27
CA ALA A 106 -3.35 2.80 -7.35
C ALA A 106 -3.95 1.98 -8.50
N ASP A 107 -3.69 2.45 -9.71
CA ASP A 107 -4.00 1.76 -10.95
C ASP A 107 -2.82 1.97 -11.92
N GLY A 108 -2.63 1.04 -12.85
CA GLY A 108 -1.57 1.09 -13.84
C GLY A 108 -0.15 0.96 -13.27
N ASN A 109 0.81 1.59 -13.95
CA ASN A 109 2.24 1.44 -13.67
C ASN A 109 2.85 2.71 -13.10
N ALA A 110 3.64 2.58 -12.04
CA ALA A 110 4.61 3.59 -11.62
C ALA A 110 6.00 3.29 -12.21
N ALA A 111 6.84 4.32 -12.35
CA ALA A 111 8.19 4.15 -12.86
C ALA A 111 9.14 3.72 -11.73
N LEU A 112 9.95 2.70 -11.98
CA LEU A 112 11.07 2.34 -11.12
C LEU A 112 12.09 3.49 -10.98
N PRO A 113 12.80 3.60 -9.85
CA PRO A 113 13.92 4.54 -9.68
C PRO A 113 14.97 4.40 -10.78
N GLU A 114 15.46 5.51 -11.31
CA GLU A 114 16.51 5.49 -12.36
C GLU A 114 17.89 5.08 -11.81
N THR A 115 18.15 5.38 -10.53
CA THR A 115 19.44 5.12 -9.88
C THR A 115 19.19 4.44 -8.53
N PRO A 116 19.00 3.11 -8.50
CA PRO A 116 18.80 2.39 -7.25
C PRO A 116 20.07 2.41 -6.40
N ASP A 117 19.89 2.46 -5.08
CA ASP A 117 20.95 2.19 -4.12
C ASP A 117 20.97 0.70 -3.72
N GLU A 118 21.98 0.30 -2.94
CA GLU A 118 22.17 -1.10 -2.55
C GLU A 118 21.03 -1.62 -1.65
N ASP A 119 20.42 -0.76 -0.85
CA ASP A 119 19.31 -1.16 0.02
C ASP A 119 18.07 -1.48 -0.81
N MET A 120 17.75 -0.64 -1.81
CA MET A 120 16.69 -0.91 -2.80
C MET A 120 16.96 -2.19 -3.60
N LEU A 121 18.21 -2.40 -4.05
CA LEU A 121 18.58 -3.62 -4.78
C LEU A 121 18.48 -4.86 -3.90
N GLY A 122 18.83 -4.76 -2.61
CA GLY A 122 18.69 -5.84 -1.64
C GLY A 122 17.22 -6.24 -1.44
N GLU A 123 16.34 -5.26 -1.26
CA GLU A 123 14.89 -5.49 -1.13
C GLU A 123 14.28 -6.05 -2.43
N ALA A 124 14.66 -5.50 -3.59
CA ALA A 124 14.20 -5.98 -4.90
C ALA A 124 14.58 -7.45 -5.15
N ARG A 125 15.78 -7.88 -4.75
CA ARG A 125 16.18 -9.31 -4.84
C ARG A 125 15.30 -10.19 -3.97
N GLY A 126 14.97 -9.74 -2.75
CA GLY A 126 14.09 -10.47 -1.84
C GLY A 126 12.67 -10.60 -2.40
N LEU A 127 12.12 -9.52 -2.95
CA LEU A 127 10.82 -9.54 -3.64
C LEU A 127 10.83 -10.45 -4.87
N LEU A 128 11.91 -10.43 -5.66
CA LEU A 128 12.05 -11.30 -6.84
C LEU A 128 12.09 -12.78 -6.46
N GLU A 129 12.86 -13.14 -5.43
CA GLU A 129 12.89 -14.51 -4.91
C GLU A 129 11.52 -14.96 -4.36
N PHE A 130 10.81 -14.04 -3.69
CA PHE A 130 9.45 -14.28 -3.22
C PHE A 130 8.51 -14.56 -4.40
N GLU A 131 8.51 -13.71 -5.43
CA GLU A 131 7.66 -13.87 -6.61
C GLU A 131 7.93 -15.17 -7.37
N TYR A 132 9.19 -15.60 -7.50
CA TYR A 132 9.46 -16.92 -8.08
C TYR A 132 8.82 -18.05 -7.30
N SER A 133 8.84 -17.97 -5.96
CA SER A 133 8.19 -18.99 -5.11
C SER A 133 6.67 -18.93 -5.21
N THR A 134 6.10 -17.72 -5.35
CA THR A 134 4.67 -17.48 -5.57
C THR A 134 4.20 -18.12 -6.86
N VAL A 135 4.85 -17.80 -7.99
CA VAL A 135 4.48 -18.37 -9.31
C VAL A 135 4.62 -19.88 -9.31
N TYR A 136 5.69 -20.43 -8.72
CA TYR A 136 5.82 -21.89 -8.58
C TYR A 136 4.66 -22.50 -7.78
N GLY A 137 4.25 -21.85 -6.69
CA GLY A 137 3.13 -22.31 -5.88
C GLY A 137 1.79 -22.21 -6.62
N LEU A 138 1.59 -21.15 -7.40
CA LEU A 138 0.40 -20.98 -8.25
C LEU A 138 0.33 -22.05 -9.35
N ASP A 139 1.45 -22.39 -9.99
CA ASP A 139 1.52 -23.50 -10.96
C ASP A 139 1.13 -24.85 -10.33
N VAL A 140 1.56 -25.09 -9.07
CA VAL A 140 1.16 -26.28 -8.32
C VAL A 140 -0.33 -26.25 -8.01
N ALA A 141 -0.88 -25.11 -7.61
CA ALA A 141 -2.31 -24.95 -7.34
C ALA A 141 -3.16 -25.18 -8.61
N GLU A 142 -2.73 -24.65 -9.75
CA GLU A 142 -3.37 -24.84 -11.06
C GLU A 142 -3.41 -26.33 -11.43
N ALA A 143 -2.29 -27.04 -11.22
CA ALA A 143 -2.21 -28.48 -11.47
C ALA A 143 -3.19 -29.31 -10.61
N HIS A 144 -3.61 -28.78 -9.46
CA HIS A 144 -4.63 -29.33 -8.57
C HIS A 144 -6.04 -28.73 -8.79
N GLY A 145 -6.22 -27.91 -9.83
CA GLY A 145 -7.52 -27.42 -10.28
C GLY A 145 -7.96 -26.07 -9.73
N ALA A 146 -7.04 -25.29 -9.12
CA ALA A 146 -7.30 -23.88 -8.84
C ALA A 146 -7.41 -23.06 -10.14
N ASP A 147 -8.21 -22.00 -10.12
CA ASP A 147 -8.21 -20.96 -11.14
C ASP A 147 -7.17 -19.91 -10.72
N VAL A 148 -6.08 -19.81 -11.47
CA VAL A 148 -4.95 -18.92 -11.16
C VAL A 148 -4.68 -17.97 -12.32
N ASP A 149 -4.30 -16.73 -12.00
CA ASP A 149 -3.76 -15.76 -12.95
C ASP A 149 -2.33 -15.39 -12.52
N THR A 150 -1.34 -15.82 -13.29
CA THR A 150 0.08 -15.54 -13.03
C THR A 150 0.59 -14.30 -13.76
N VAL A 151 -0.22 -13.67 -14.62
CA VAL A 151 0.26 -12.60 -15.52
C VAL A 151 0.84 -11.42 -14.75
N ALA A 152 0.16 -10.96 -13.72
CA ALA A 152 0.64 -9.85 -12.90
C ALA A 152 1.96 -10.19 -12.20
N HIS A 153 2.08 -11.41 -11.64
CA HIS A 153 3.31 -11.90 -11.00
C HIS A 153 4.48 -12.00 -12.00
N GLU A 154 4.25 -12.53 -13.20
CA GLU A 154 5.27 -12.62 -14.25
C GLU A 154 5.76 -11.24 -14.71
N GLU A 155 4.85 -10.26 -14.84
CA GLU A 155 5.22 -8.88 -15.14
C GLU A 155 6.05 -8.23 -14.04
N LEU A 156 5.76 -8.52 -12.77
CA LEU A 156 6.55 -8.04 -11.63
C LEU A 156 7.95 -8.67 -11.62
N ILE A 157 8.05 -9.98 -11.89
CA ILE A 157 9.32 -10.70 -12.04
C ILE A 157 10.19 -10.04 -13.10
N VAL A 158 9.63 -9.75 -14.28
CA VAL A 158 10.39 -9.11 -15.38
C VAL A 158 10.88 -7.72 -14.97
N GLN A 159 10.02 -6.91 -14.36
CA GLN A 159 10.41 -5.57 -13.89
C GLN A 159 11.52 -5.62 -12.84
N LEU A 160 11.43 -6.54 -11.88
CA LEU A 160 12.45 -6.72 -10.84
C LEU A 160 13.77 -7.22 -11.42
N GLN A 161 13.73 -8.18 -12.37
CA GLN A 161 14.93 -8.64 -13.08
C GLN A 161 15.62 -7.50 -13.83
N GLU A 162 14.85 -6.67 -14.55
CA GLU A 162 15.38 -5.51 -15.27
C GLU A 162 15.96 -4.46 -14.32
N PHE A 163 15.29 -4.22 -13.18
CA PHE A 163 15.73 -3.27 -12.16
C PHE A 163 17.05 -3.68 -11.49
N ILE A 164 17.19 -4.97 -11.17
CA ILE A 164 18.39 -5.52 -10.52
C ILE A 164 19.54 -5.68 -11.52
N GLY A 165 19.23 -6.00 -12.77
CA GLY A 165 20.21 -6.18 -13.84
C GLY A 165 20.97 -7.51 -13.76
N GLU A 166 22.28 -7.49 -14.01
CA GLU A 166 23.08 -8.71 -14.19
C GLU A 166 23.18 -9.59 -12.93
N ASP A 167 22.95 -9.01 -11.76
CA ASP A 167 22.99 -9.74 -10.50
C ASP A 167 21.62 -10.30 -10.09
N ALA A 168 20.59 -10.20 -10.93
CA ALA A 168 19.26 -10.71 -10.60
C ALA A 168 19.32 -12.22 -10.26
N PRO A 169 18.78 -12.65 -9.10
CA PRO A 169 18.69 -14.07 -8.79
C PRO A 169 17.85 -14.79 -9.84
N VAL A 170 18.20 -16.05 -10.09
CA VAL A 170 17.41 -16.95 -10.93
C VAL A 170 16.53 -17.81 -10.04
N ALA A 171 15.34 -18.17 -10.54
CA ALA A 171 14.43 -19.05 -9.84
C ALA A 171 15.09 -20.39 -9.48
N ASP A 172 14.79 -20.90 -8.28
CA ASP A 172 15.19 -22.23 -7.87
C ASP A 172 14.43 -23.30 -8.65
N PRO A 173 15.01 -24.49 -8.86
CA PRO A 173 14.33 -25.56 -9.59
C PRO A 173 13.12 -26.14 -8.84
N ALA A 174 13.03 -25.91 -7.53
CA ALA A 174 11.91 -26.33 -6.69
C ALA A 174 11.91 -25.55 -5.36
N TYR A 175 10.71 -25.36 -4.81
CA TYR A 175 10.48 -24.72 -3.52
C TYR A 175 9.98 -25.73 -2.48
N THR A 176 9.94 -25.34 -1.20
CA THR A 176 9.43 -26.19 -0.11
C THR A 176 8.21 -25.53 0.53
N ALA A 177 7.08 -26.23 0.53
CA ALA A 177 5.84 -25.81 1.16
C ALA A 177 4.99 -27.02 1.60
N THR A 178 3.90 -26.75 2.31
CA THR A 178 2.80 -27.71 2.41
C THR A 178 1.95 -27.57 1.16
N TRP A 179 2.11 -28.48 0.21
CA TRP A 179 1.42 -28.39 -1.08
C TRP A 179 -0.07 -28.72 -0.94
N PRO A 180 -0.93 -28.03 -1.73
CA PRO A 180 -2.35 -28.30 -1.71
C PRO A 180 -2.68 -29.69 -2.29
N ASP A 181 -3.87 -30.19 -1.97
CA ASP A 181 -4.53 -31.19 -2.78
C ASP A 181 -5.70 -30.56 -3.55
N ASP A 182 -6.40 -31.36 -4.36
CA ASP A 182 -7.53 -30.89 -5.19
C ASP A 182 -8.62 -30.16 -4.38
N SER A 183 -8.72 -30.39 -3.07
CA SER A 183 -9.73 -29.76 -2.20
C SER A 183 -9.29 -28.44 -1.57
N THR A 184 -7.98 -28.17 -1.51
CA THR A 184 -7.40 -26.96 -0.90
C THR A 184 -6.67 -26.07 -1.91
N ALA A 185 -6.62 -26.45 -3.17
CA ALA A 185 -5.86 -25.74 -4.20
C ALA A 185 -6.25 -24.28 -4.37
N GLN A 186 -7.55 -23.95 -4.38
CA GLN A 186 -7.99 -22.56 -4.53
C GLN A 186 -7.61 -21.70 -3.31
N GLU A 187 -7.88 -22.20 -2.10
CA GLU A 187 -7.53 -21.47 -0.87
C GLU A 187 -6.01 -21.23 -0.79
N PHE A 188 -5.20 -22.22 -1.18
CA PHE A 188 -3.75 -22.08 -1.26
C PHE A 188 -3.32 -21.02 -2.30
N ALA A 189 -3.95 -20.97 -3.46
CA ALA A 189 -3.67 -19.95 -4.47
C ALA A 189 -4.03 -18.54 -3.97
N ASP A 190 -5.21 -18.38 -3.37
CA ASP A 190 -5.68 -17.12 -2.81
C ASP A 190 -4.74 -16.62 -1.69
N GLU A 191 -4.26 -17.53 -0.83
CA GLU A 191 -3.27 -17.23 0.22
C GLU A 191 -1.92 -16.79 -0.36
N LEU A 192 -1.47 -17.39 -1.47
CA LEU A 192 -0.21 -17.00 -2.14
C LEU A 192 -0.30 -15.60 -2.76
N VAL A 193 -1.41 -15.29 -3.46
CA VAL A 193 -1.64 -13.96 -4.03
C VAL A 193 -1.68 -12.92 -2.92
N GLN A 194 -2.43 -13.18 -1.84
CA GLN A 194 -2.49 -12.28 -0.69
C GLN A 194 -1.11 -12.11 -0.04
N SER A 195 -0.35 -13.20 0.16
CA SER A 195 0.98 -13.11 0.77
C SER A 195 1.98 -12.35 -0.11
N SER A 196 1.83 -12.40 -1.43
CA SER A 196 2.62 -11.58 -2.36
C SER A 196 2.24 -10.12 -2.23
N ARG A 197 0.94 -9.78 -2.30
CA ARG A 197 0.45 -8.41 -2.07
C ARG A 197 0.96 -7.85 -0.74
N ASP A 198 0.85 -8.60 0.35
CA ASP A 198 1.31 -8.22 1.69
C ASP A 198 2.84 -7.98 1.73
N SER A 199 3.61 -8.73 0.94
CA SER A 199 5.07 -8.56 0.87
C SER A 199 5.46 -7.23 0.20
N PHE A 200 4.78 -6.86 -0.89
CA PHE A 200 4.96 -5.56 -1.54
C PHE A 200 4.46 -4.40 -0.67
N GLU A 201 3.32 -4.58 0.00
CA GLU A 201 2.78 -3.60 0.96
C GLU A 201 3.77 -3.35 2.11
N ALA A 202 4.30 -4.42 2.72
CA ALA A 202 5.26 -4.31 3.81
C ALA A 202 6.55 -3.58 3.37
N ALA A 203 7.06 -3.87 2.18
CA ALA A 203 8.19 -3.16 1.59
C ALA A 203 7.86 -1.66 1.40
N ALA A 204 6.66 -1.33 0.90
CA ALA A 204 6.24 0.05 0.68
C ALA A 204 6.17 0.86 1.99
N VAL A 205 5.75 0.23 3.10
CA VAL A 205 5.72 0.86 4.44
C VAL A 205 7.11 1.29 4.90
N THR A 206 8.15 0.50 4.60
CA THR A 206 9.52 0.74 5.05
C THR A 206 10.40 1.46 4.03
N ALA A 207 9.97 1.54 2.77
CA ALA A 207 10.69 2.22 1.70
C ALA A 207 10.99 3.67 2.09
N GLN A 208 12.23 4.11 1.88
CA GLN A 208 12.66 5.49 2.15
C GLN A 208 12.64 6.36 0.89
N ASP A 209 12.79 5.76 -0.28
CA ASP A 209 12.70 6.46 -1.56
C ASP A 209 11.25 6.51 -2.03
N SER A 210 10.76 7.72 -2.33
CA SER A 210 9.38 7.95 -2.75
C SER A 210 9.03 7.31 -4.10
N GLN A 211 9.98 7.22 -5.03
CA GLN A 211 9.76 6.60 -6.34
C GLN A 211 9.70 5.07 -6.21
N TRP A 212 10.58 4.49 -5.38
CA TRP A 212 10.54 3.08 -5.02
C TRP A 212 9.25 2.72 -4.29
N ARG A 213 8.85 3.51 -3.29
CA ARG A 213 7.57 3.35 -2.58
C ARG A 213 6.39 3.39 -3.54
N SER A 214 6.37 4.36 -4.45
CA SER A 214 5.33 4.47 -5.47
C SER A 214 5.27 3.21 -6.33
N TRP A 215 6.43 2.71 -6.81
CA TRP A 215 6.46 1.46 -7.58
C TRP A 215 5.93 0.27 -6.77
N LEU A 216 6.32 0.11 -5.51
CA LEU A 216 5.85 -0.97 -4.64
C LEU A 216 4.33 -0.93 -4.40
N ILE A 217 3.76 0.26 -4.21
CA ILE A 217 2.30 0.46 -4.09
C ILE A 217 1.58 0.01 -5.35
N HIS A 218 2.06 0.42 -6.52
CA HIS A 218 1.47 0.03 -7.80
C HIS A 218 1.70 -1.45 -8.11
N ALA A 219 2.81 -2.05 -7.63
CA ALA A 219 3.05 -3.48 -7.75
C ALA A 219 2.03 -4.27 -6.91
N ALA A 220 1.83 -3.89 -5.65
CA ALA A 220 0.83 -4.50 -4.77
C ALA A 220 -0.61 -4.36 -5.32
N ALA A 221 -0.95 -3.24 -5.95
CA ALA A 221 -2.29 -2.99 -6.47
C ALA A 221 -2.66 -3.84 -7.70
N LYS A 222 -1.68 -4.46 -8.37
CA LYS A 222 -1.92 -5.36 -9.51
C LYS A 222 -2.25 -6.79 -9.11
N LEU A 223 -1.97 -7.15 -7.86
CA LEU A 223 -2.12 -8.48 -7.28
C LEU A 223 -3.47 -8.58 -6.57
#